data_AF-A0A5E4X5L1-F1
#
_entry.id   AF-A0A5E4X5L1-F1
#
_cell.length_a   1.000
_cell.length_b   1.000
_cell.length_c   1.000
_cell.angle_alpha   90.00
_cell.angle_beta   90.00
_cell.angle_gamma   90.00
#
_symmetry.space_group_name_H-M   'P 1'
#
loop_
_entity.id
_entity.type
_entity.pdbx_description
1 polymer ?
#
loop_
_entity_poly.entity_id
_entity_poly.type
_entity_poly.pdbx_seq_one_letter_code
_entity_poly.pdbx_strand_id
1 'polypeptide(L)'
;MEGLTSERRKRADVLLRDAQMPALSDRTRIECAFDAGYLYLLDVAARRGRAATVDHPSARTLAAGFEGLELERADRRLATRLLRWVRRRGECPAMPCSVDDAIRWGMSIARSTAPRSLLGLS
;
A
#
# COMPACT_ATOMS: atom_id res chain seq x y z
N MET A 1 -7.01 -19.75 -3.91
CA MET A 1 -6.17 -18.55 -3.73
C MET A 1 -6.80 -17.28 -4.31
N GLU A 2 -7.60 -17.37 -5.38
CA GLU A 2 -8.21 -16.21 -6.07
C GLU A 2 -9.23 -15.40 -5.24
N GLY A 3 -9.92 -16.03 -4.28
CA GLY A 3 -10.84 -15.30 -3.39
C GLY A 3 -10.13 -14.30 -2.47
N LEU A 4 -8.96 -14.67 -1.92
CA LEU A 4 -8.21 -13.83 -0.98
C LEU A 4 -7.54 -12.62 -1.65
N THR A 5 -7.13 -12.76 -2.91
CA THR A 5 -6.55 -11.66 -3.71
C THR A 5 -7.60 -10.61 -4.09
N SER A 6 -8.81 -11.06 -4.44
CA SER A 6 -9.97 -10.19 -4.71
C SER A 6 -10.38 -9.36 -3.50
N GLU A 7 -10.51 -9.99 -2.32
CA GLU A 7 -10.93 -9.31 -1.10
C GLU A 7 -9.89 -8.28 -0.60
N ARG A 8 -8.59 -8.60 -0.68
CA ARG A 8 -7.51 -7.66 -0.33
C ARG A 8 -7.56 -6.41 -1.19
N ARG A 9 -7.79 -6.56 -2.50
CA ARG A 9 -7.87 -5.45 -3.43
C ARG A 9 -9.09 -4.57 -3.16
N LYS A 10 -10.27 -5.16 -2.98
CA LYS A 10 -11.49 -4.41 -2.61
C LYS A 10 -11.27 -3.61 -1.32
N ARG A 11 -10.64 -4.21 -0.31
CA ARG A 11 -10.32 -3.53 0.95
C ARG A 11 -9.33 -2.38 0.74
N ALA A 12 -8.31 -2.59 -0.10
CA ALA A 12 -7.38 -1.52 -0.47
C ALA A 12 -8.09 -0.34 -1.14
N ASP A 13 -9.04 -0.61 -2.05
CA ASP A 13 -9.82 0.44 -2.73
C ASP A 13 -10.71 1.25 -1.78
N VAL A 14 -11.25 0.61 -0.73
CA VAL A 14 -11.99 1.32 0.34
C VAL A 14 -11.03 2.21 1.13
N LEU A 15 -9.90 1.67 1.60
CA LEU A 15 -8.94 2.41 2.40
C LEU A 15 -8.33 3.59 1.64
N LEU A 16 -8.07 3.45 0.33
CA LEU A 16 -7.56 4.55 -0.48
C LEU A 16 -8.60 5.66 -0.66
N ARG A 17 -9.89 5.33 -0.67
CA ARG A 17 -10.98 6.34 -0.64
C ARG A 17 -11.07 7.00 0.73
N ASP A 18 -11.00 6.24 1.80
CA ASP A 18 -11.00 6.78 3.17
C ASP A 18 -9.83 7.75 3.38
N ALA A 19 -8.64 7.43 2.87
CA ALA A 19 -7.47 8.31 2.94
C ALA A 19 -7.73 9.70 2.32
N GLN A 20 -8.63 9.79 1.35
CA GLN A 20 -8.99 11.04 0.68
C GLN A 20 -10.09 11.81 1.41
N MET A 21 -10.73 11.25 2.44
CA MET A 21 -11.80 11.91 3.17
C MET A 21 -11.28 13.04 4.08
N PRO A 22 -11.65 14.30 3.85
CA PRO A 22 -11.18 15.43 4.67
C PRO A 22 -11.70 15.40 6.13
N ALA A 23 -12.78 14.65 6.39
CA ALA A 23 -13.36 14.51 7.72
C ALA A 23 -12.52 13.61 8.66
N LEU A 24 -11.56 12.86 8.13
CA LEU A 24 -10.66 12.02 8.93
C LEU A 24 -9.41 12.81 9.34
N SER A 25 -8.84 12.45 10.48
CA SER A 25 -7.56 13.02 10.93
C SER A 25 -6.44 12.71 9.94
N ASP A 26 -5.44 13.59 9.83
CA ASP A 26 -4.25 13.38 8.99
C ASP A 26 -3.57 12.04 9.29
N ARG A 27 -3.52 11.66 10.58
CA ARG A 27 -2.99 10.38 11.02
C ARG A 27 -3.76 9.21 10.42
N THR A 28 -5.07 9.21 10.57
CA THR A 28 -5.95 8.18 10.02
C THR A 28 -5.82 8.12 8.50
N ARG A 29 -5.77 9.27 7.82
CA ARG A 29 -5.63 9.33 6.37
C ARG A 29 -4.30 8.73 5.88
N ILE A 30 -3.21 9.00 6.59
CA ILE A 30 -1.89 8.41 6.30
C ILE A 30 -1.88 6.91 6.58
N GLU A 31 -2.50 6.45 7.67
CA GLU A 31 -2.66 5.02 7.98
C GLU A 31 -3.47 4.30 6.89
N CYS A 32 -4.61 4.86 6.50
CA CYS A 32 -5.44 4.33 5.41
C CYS A 32 -4.67 4.25 4.09
N ALA A 33 -3.93 5.30 3.73
CA ALA A 33 -3.11 5.30 2.52
C ALA A 33 -2.02 4.23 2.56
N PHE A 34 -1.33 4.09 3.71
CA PHE A 34 -0.33 3.05 3.91
C PHE A 34 -0.92 1.65 3.77
N ASP A 35 -2.01 1.38 4.48
CA ASP A 35 -2.66 0.06 4.51
C ASP A 35 -3.20 -0.32 3.12
N ALA A 36 -3.75 0.65 2.37
CA ALA A 36 -4.15 0.44 0.99
C ALA A 36 -2.97 0.01 0.10
N GLY A 37 -1.88 0.79 0.09
CA GLY A 37 -0.67 0.46 -0.68
C GLY A 37 -0.07 -0.88 -0.27
N TYR A 38 -0.05 -1.19 1.02
CA TYR A 38 0.44 -2.46 1.52
C TYR A 38 -0.41 -3.64 1.02
N LEU A 39 -1.74 -3.53 1.05
CA LEU A 39 -2.64 -4.57 0.56
C LEU A 39 -2.50 -4.80 -0.96
N TYR A 40 -2.32 -3.76 -1.76
CA TYR A 40 -2.02 -3.93 -3.19
C TYR A 40 -0.71 -4.68 -3.41
N LEU A 41 0.35 -4.36 -2.65
CA LEU A 41 1.64 -5.05 -2.74
C LEU A 41 1.54 -6.51 -2.28
N LEU A 42 0.67 -6.79 -1.30
CA LEU A 42 0.42 -8.13 -0.78
C LEU A 42 -0.35 -8.98 -1.79
N ASP A 43 -1.33 -8.40 -2.51
CA ASP A 43 -2.01 -9.02 -3.65
C ASP A 43 -1.01 -9.36 -4.77
N VAL A 44 -0.12 -8.44 -5.11
CA VAL A 44 0.95 -8.67 -6.09
C VAL A 44 1.91 -9.78 -5.68
N ALA A 45 2.37 -9.78 -4.43
CA ALA A 45 3.25 -10.83 -3.92
C ALA A 45 2.55 -12.20 -3.95
N ALA A 46 1.27 -12.26 -3.57
CA ALA A 46 0.47 -13.48 -3.60
C ALA A 46 0.30 -14.05 -5.02
N ARG A 47 0.02 -13.19 -6.02
CA ARG A 47 -0.09 -13.60 -7.44
C ARG A 47 1.21 -14.19 -7.99
N ARG A 48 2.36 -13.85 -7.39
CA ARG A 48 3.68 -14.38 -7.73
C ARG A 48 4.08 -15.59 -6.88
N GLY A 49 3.14 -16.20 -6.16
CA GLY A 49 3.40 -17.39 -5.34
C GLY A 49 4.24 -17.12 -4.09
N ARG A 50 4.36 -15.85 -3.65
CA ARG A 50 5.13 -15.52 -2.46
C ARG A 50 4.24 -15.55 -1.22
N ALA A 51 4.69 -16.29 -0.21
CA ALA A 51 4.08 -16.28 1.10
C ALA A 51 4.29 -14.91 1.77
N ALA A 52 3.25 -14.09 1.78
CA ALA A 52 3.17 -12.87 2.56
C ALA A 52 2.09 -13.08 3.63
N THR A 53 2.51 -13.04 4.90
CA THR A 53 1.57 -13.10 6.03
C THR A 53 0.83 -11.78 6.15
N VAL A 54 -0.46 -11.85 6.49
CA VAL A 54 -1.33 -10.69 6.66
C VAL A 54 -1.17 -10.09 8.05
N ASP A 55 -0.68 -10.87 9.00
CA ASP A 55 -0.79 -10.55 10.43
C ASP A 55 -0.11 -9.22 10.77
N HIS A 56 1.09 -8.94 10.24
CA HIS A 56 1.79 -7.68 10.49
C HIS A 56 2.47 -7.10 9.24
N PRO A 57 2.44 -5.77 9.05
CA PRO A 57 3.16 -5.13 7.96
C PRO A 57 4.67 -5.37 8.11
N SER A 58 5.28 -5.94 7.07
CA SER A 58 6.69 -6.34 7.09
C SER A 58 7.48 -5.78 5.91
N ALA A 59 8.77 -5.52 6.15
CA ALA A 59 9.68 -5.06 5.09
C ALA A 59 9.85 -6.13 3.99
N ARG A 60 9.75 -7.41 4.36
CA ARG A 60 9.80 -8.54 3.43
C ARG A 60 8.62 -8.49 2.45
N THR A 61 7.42 -8.19 2.94
CA THR A 61 6.23 -8.06 2.07
C THR A 61 6.34 -6.87 1.14
N LEU A 62 6.83 -5.73 1.62
CA LEU A 62 7.09 -4.57 0.75
C LEU A 62 8.09 -4.92 -0.35
N ALA A 63 9.23 -5.52 0.01
CA ALA A 63 10.24 -5.94 -0.95
C ALA A 63 9.67 -6.94 -1.97
N ALA A 64 8.89 -7.92 -1.51
CA ALA A 64 8.27 -8.92 -2.37
C ALA A 64 7.23 -8.33 -3.33
N GLY A 65 6.42 -7.37 -2.88
CA GLY A 65 5.44 -6.70 -3.71
C GLY A 65 6.07 -5.75 -4.73
N PHE A 66 7.17 -5.08 -4.36
CA PHE A 66 7.90 -4.17 -5.25
C PHE A 66 8.71 -4.86 -6.33
N GLU A 67 9.01 -6.14 -6.18
CA GLU A 67 9.76 -6.87 -7.20
C GLU A 67 8.96 -6.90 -8.50
N GLY A 68 9.59 -6.61 -9.64
CA GLY A 68 8.89 -6.57 -10.93
C GLY A 68 7.81 -5.47 -11.05
N LEU A 69 7.80 -4.47 -10.16
CA LEU A 69 7.07 -3.22 -10.36
C LEU A 69 8.07 -2.10 -10.72
N GLU A 70 7.77 -1.34 -11.77
CA GLU A 70 8.54 -0.17 -12.19
C GLU A 70 8.17 1.05 -11.33
N LEU A 71 8.49 0.96 -10.04
CA LEU A 71 8.27 2.04 -9.07
C LEU A 71 9.52 2.88 -8.88
N GLU A 72 9.32 4.19 -8.71
CA GLU A 72 10.39 5.12 -8.43
C GLU A 72 11.10 4.80 -7.10
N ARG A 73 12.39 5.17 -7.00
CA ARG A 73 13.14 5.06 -5.74
C ARG A 73 12.46 5.84 -4.60
N ALA A 74 11.76 6.93 -4.91
CA ALA A 74 11.01 7.71 -3.94
C ALA A 74 9.88 6.90 -3.28
N ASP A 75 9.10 6.15 -4.06
CA ASP A 75 8.00 5.31 -3.56
C ASP A 75 8.49 4.22 -2.60
N ARG A 76 9.61 3.58 -2.94
CA ARG A 76 10.23 2.56 -2.07
C ARG A 76 10.68 3.15 -0.73
N ARG A 77 11.33 4.32 -0.76
CA ARG A 77 11.77 5.02 0.47
C ARG A 77 10.59 5.45 1.33
N LEU A 78 9.55 6.00 0.71
CA LEU A 78 8.35 6.44 1.41
C LEU A 78 7.64 5.27 2.09
N ALA A 79 7.49 4.14 1.40
CA ALA A 79 6.92 2.92 1.98
C ALA A 79 7.72 2.43 3.20
N THR A 80 9.05 2.42 3.14
CA THR A 80 9.89 2.03 4.29
C THR A 80 9.72 3.01 5.46
N ARG A 81 9.58 4.31 5.19
CA ARG A 81 9.32 5.32 6.22
C ARG A 81 7.95 5.13 6.89
N LEU A 82 6.90 4.94 6.08
CA LEU A 82 5.54 4.65 6.57
C LEU A 82 5.49 3.35 7.37
N LEU A 83 6.14 2.28 6.90
CA LEU A 83 6.22 1.01 7.63
C LEU A 83 6.87 1.18 9.01
N ARG A 84 8.00 1.89 9.10
CA ARG A 84 8.65 2.15 10.39
C ARG A 84 7.74 2.92 11.33
N TRP A 85 7.03 3.92 10.82
CA TRP A 85 6.10 4.73 11.60
C TRP A 85 4.90 3.91 12.09
N VAL A 86 4.27 3.11 11.23
CA VAL A 86 3.17 2.20 11.59
C VAL A 86 3.59 1.14 12.61
N ARG A 87 4.84 0.65 12.55
CA ARG A 87 5.37 -0.32 13.53
C ARG A 87 5.70 0.30 14.89
N ARG A 88 5.83 1.62 14.97
CA ARG A 88 6.11 2.38 16.20
C ARG A 88 4.91 3.25 16.61
N ARG A 89 3.69 2.79 16.28
CA ARG A 89 2.44 3.48 16.64
C ARG A 89 2.44 3.75 18.15
N GLY A 90 2.37 5.02 18.53
CA GLY A 90 2.35 5.47 19.93
C GLY A 90 3.68 6.03 20.45
N GLU A 91 4.80 5.76 19.78
CA GLU A 91 6.13 6.24 20.20
C GLU A 91 6.62 7.44 19.36
N CYS A 92 6.02 7.66 18.19
CA CYS A 92 6.47 8.68 17.24
C CYS A 92 5.43 9.80 17.12
N PRO A 93 5.65 10.97 17.76
CA PRO A 93 4.72 12.10 17.66
C PRO A 93 4.76 12.79 16.30
N ALA A 94 5.87 12.68 15.57
CA ALA A 94 6.03 13.30 14.26
C ALA A 94 5.39 12.45 13.15
N MET A 95 4.66 13.11 12.26
CA MET A 95 4.11 12.48 11.06
C MET A 95 5.24 12.09 10.09
N PRO A 96 5.16 10.92 9.44
CA PRO A 96 6.25 10.42 8.60
C PRO A 96 6.36 11.20 7.30
N CYS A 97 5.26 11.80 6.83
CA CYS A 97 5.14 12.59 5.62
C CYS A 97 3.86 13.44 5.68
N SER A 98 3.62 14.26 4.65
CA SER A 98 2.32 14.90 4.48
C SER A 98 1.24 13.87 4.11
N VAL A 99 -0.02 14.25 4.29
CA VAL A 99 -1.16 13.43 3.85
C VAL A 99 -1.14 13.24 2.33
N ASP A 100 -0.85 14.30 1.59
CA ASP A 100 -0.79 14.26 0.12
C ASP A 100 0.29 13.31 -0.38
N ASP A 101 1.45 13.27 0.28
CA ASP A 101 2.52 12.31 -0.08
C ASP A 101 2.06 10.87 0.13
N ALA A 102 1.38 10.58 1.24
CA ALA A 102 0.88 9.24 1.53
C ALA A 102 -0.20 8.82 0.52
N ILE A 103 -1.15 9.70 0.21
CA ILE A 103 -2.20 9.44 -0.79
C ILE A 103 -1.58 9.24 -2.17
N ARG A 104 -0.65 10.12 -2.59
CA ARG A 104 0.04 10.03 -3.88
C ARG A 104 0.79 8.71 -4.01
N TRP A 105 1.45 8.28 -2.94
CA TRP A 105 2.09 6.98 -2.86
C TRP A 105 1.08 5.84 -3.03
N GLY A 106 -0.01 5.82 -2.25
CA GLY A 106 -1.06 4.81 -2.35
C GLY A 106 -1.65 4.70 -3.77
N MET A 107 -1.88 5.84 -4.42
CA MET A 107 -2.31 5.90 -5.82
C MET A 107 -1.25 5.40 -6.80
N SER A 108 0.04 5.71 -6.58
CA SER A 108 1.15 5.20 -7.41
C SER A 108 1.19 3.67 -7.39
N ILE A 109 1.06 3.08 -6.20
CA ILE A 109 0.98 1.63 -6.03
C ILE A 109 -0.29 1.06 -6.68
N ALA A 110 -1.46 1.67 -6.47
CA ALA A 110 -2.71 1.22 -7.07
C ALA A 110 -2.60 1.11 -8.60
N ARG A 111 -2.07 2.16 -9.26
CA ARG A 111 -1.87 2.19 -10.71
C ARG A 111 -0.88 1.12 -11.17
N SER A 112 0.26 1.02 -10.49
CA SER A 112 1.33 0.08 -10.86
C SER A 112 0.94 -1.38 -10.68
N THR A 113 -0.12 -1.66 -9.92
CA THR A 113 -0.59 -3.01 -9.62
C THR A 113 -1.94 -3.34 -10.28
N ALA A 114 -2.47 -2.45 -11.12
CA ALA A 114 -3.71 -2.69 -11.86
C ALA A 114 -3.53 -3.89 -12.83
N PRO A 115 -4.56 -4.76 -12.98
CA PRO A 115 -4.53 -5.84 -13.97
C PRO A 115 -4.28 -5.28 -15.38
N ARG A 116 -3.33 -5.86 -16.12
CA ARG A 116 -3.02 -5.49 -17.51
C ARG A 116 -4.23 -5.60 -18.46
N SER A 117 -5.24 -6.39 -18.12
CA SER A 117 -6.51 -6.51 -18.86
C SER A 117 -7.33 -5.22 -18.91
N LEU A 118 -7.01 -4.20 -18.09
CA LEU A 118 -7.60 -2.86 -18.18
C LEU A 118 -6.79 -1.88 -19.07
N LEU A 119 -5.66 -2.32 -19.65
CA LEU A 119 -4.80 -1.49 -20.50
C LEU A 119 -4.88 -1.82 -22.00
N GLY A 120 -5.82 -2.67 -22.43
CA GLY A 120 -6.18 -2.81 -23.85
C GLY A 120 -5.01 -3.14 -24.78
N LEU A 121 -4.20 -4.13 -24.43
CA LEU A 121 -3.23 -4.71 -25.37
C LEU A 121 -3.58 -6.19 -25.59
N SER A 122 -4.41 -6.41 -26.62
CA SER A 122 -4.53 -7.67 -27.36
C SER A 122 -3.50 -7.69 -28.48
#